data_AF-A0A1Y5SFW3-F1
#
_entry.id   AF-A0A1Y5SFW3-F1
#
_cell.length_a   1.000
_cell.length_b   1.000
_cell.length_c   1.000
_cell.angle_alpha   90.00
_cell.angle_beta   90.00
_cell.angle_gamma   90.00
#
_symmetry.space_group_name_H-M   'P 1'
#
loop_
_entity.id
_entity.type
_entity.pdbx_description
1 polymer ?
#
loop_
_entity_poly.entity_id
_entity_poly.type
_entity_poly.pdbx_seq_one_letter_code
_entity_poly.pdbx_strand_id
1 'polypeptide(L)'
;MVEIADVDDRDSLRDWLQETGQSREACVWLASRAALWVLPIAWAEASSRLDLTPLPILRANLIAGVAPVCPTPAIKSAAAAAYAAADAAITAAAYAAADRAASDAAYAAITAAAYAAADRAASDAAYAAITAAAYAAFSAAVTAAAATDATADLAVWEASRRDMGILQDGDFLGKGLRLWPAGGNPLEDAWREVKRGLAQGDPASARGVGTGLDWSFWLDWYQDALDGKTPDWDVLEEIALSGLARDGDYQREDFNPFWEGTDAEVLARINEIVERHALLAEIRKLKAERDSLRAAASASAAHRSHNNPPELVEEQAQQEVTIVWAYLDDIEVELKKPDIDHGRLRRLGQRLVSQAREVLSLAGKDTKKDMAMAIRLAVYGGGGLALMARIVEFGEWLGRFVGPSLGF
;
A
#
# COMPACT_ATOMS: atom_id res chain seq x y z
N MET A 1 -24.24 1.79 -30.89
CA MET A 1 -23.46 2.57 -29.90
C MET A 1 -24.36 2.81 -28.73
N VAL A 2 -24.28 1.90 -27.76
CA VAL A 2 -24.88 2.03 -26.43
C VAL A 2 -24.22 3.23 -25.76
N GLU A 3 -25.02 4.20 -25.32
CA GLU A 3 -24.52 5.33 -24.54
C GLU A 3 -24.19 4.85 -23.12
N ILE A 4 -23.15 5.40 -22.49
CA ILE A 4 -22.79 5.02 -21.11
C ILE A 4 -23.98 5.15 -20.16
N ALA A 5 -24.82 6.17 -20.37
CA ALA A 5 -26.02 6.42 -19.55
C ALA A 5 -27.03 5.25 -19.57
N ASP A 6 -27.04 4.46 -20.64
CA ASP A 6 -27.95 3.33 -20.85
C ASP A 6 -27.38 1.99 -20.36
N VAL A 7 -26.17 1.97 -19.77
CA VAL A 7 -25.57 0.76 -19.22
C VAL A 7 -26.04 0.55 -17.78
N ASP A 8 -26.97 -0.37 -17.59
CA ASP A 8 -27.58 -0.71 -16.29
C ASP A 8 -27.64 -2.23 -16.03
N ASP A 9 -27.09 -3.04 -16.93
CA ASP A 9 -27.04 -4.49 -16.77
C ASP A 9 -25.83 -5.11 -17.47
N ARG A 10 -25.73 -6.44 -17.35
CA ARG A 10 -24.65 -7.23 -17.95
C ARG A 10 -24.61 -7.11 -19.47
N ASP A 11 -25.76 -7.08 -20.13
CA ASP A 11 -25.86 -7.17 -21.58
C ASP A 11 -25.52 -5.81 -22.23
N SER A 12 -26.04 -4.72 -21.67
CA SER A 12 -25.69 -3.35 -22.05
C SER A 12 -24.21 -3.04 -21.84
N LEU A 13 -23.58 -3.51 -20.75
CA LEU A 13 -22.12 -3.39 -20.54
C LEU A 13 -21.32 -4.17 -21.58
N ARG A 14 -21.75 -5.39 -21.90
CA ARG A 14 -21.12 -6.20 -22.95
C ARG A 14 -21.16 -5.49 -24.29
N ASP A 15 -22.33 -4.99 -24.66
CA ASP A 15 -22.55 -4.32 -25.94
C ASP A 15 -21.70 -3.04 -26.03
N TRP A 16 -21.63 -2.24 -24.96
CA TRP A 16 -20.73 -1.08 -24.89
C TRP A 16 -19.25 -1.45 -25.07
N LEU A 17 -18.75 -2.47 -24.37
CA LEU A 17 -17.35 -2.91 -24.47
C LEU A 17 -17.01 -3.39 -25.89
N GLN A 18 -17.93 -4.12 -26.54
CA GLN A 18 -17.74 -4.64 -27.89
C GLN A 18 -17.79 -3.53 -28.95
N GLU A 19 -18.74 -2.60 -28.83
CA GLU A 19 -18.91 -1.51 -29.79
C GLU A 19 -17.80 -0.45 -29.69
N THR A 20 -17.30 -0.18 -28.47
CA THR A 20 -16.23 0.81 -28.26
C THR A 20 -14.83 0.23 -28.44
N GLY A 21 -14.66 -1.09 -28.35
CA GLY A 21 -13.36 -1.74 -28.51
C GLY A 21 -12.35 -1.31 -27.44
N GLN A 22 -12.78 -1.25 -26.18
CA GLN A 22 -11.93 -0.84 -25.05
C GLN A 22 -10.63 -1.63 -24.98
N SER A 23 -9.57 -0.98 -24.49
CA SER A 23 -8.28 -1.63 -24.32
C SER A 23 -8.35 -2.71 -23.24
N ARG A 24 -7.38 -3.64 -23.28
CA ARG A 24 -7.23 -4.65 -22.23
C ARG A 24 -7.06 -3.98 -20.86
N GLU A 25 -6.23 -2.94 -20.76
CA GLU A 25 -5.99 -2.22 -19.50
C GLU A 25 -7.27 -1.62 -18.93
N ALA A 26 -8.11 -1.02 -19.79
CA ALA A 26 -9.41 -0.48 -19.40
C ALA A 26 -10.34 -1.58 -18.84
N CYS A 27 -10.40 -2.74 -19.50
CA CYS A 27 -11.19 -3.87 -19.02
C CYS A 27 -10.69 -4.43 -17.69
N VAL A 28 -9.37 -4.55 -17.50
CA VAL A 28 -8.79 -5.01 -16.22
C VAL A 28 -9.10 -4.03 -15.09
N TRP A 29 -9.03 -2.71 -15.37
CA TRP A 29 -9.42 -1.68 -14.42
C TRP A 29 -10.88 -1.80 -13.97
N LEU A 30 -11.81 -1.97 -14.92
CA LEU A 30 -13.23 -2.17 -14.63
C LEU A 30 -13.46 -3.42 -13.79
N ALA A 31 -12.81 -4.54 -14.14
CA ALA A 31 -12.93 -5.79 -13.40
C ALA A 31 -12.41 -5.65 -11.96
N SER A 32 -11.24 -5.04 -11.77
CA SER A 32 -10.65 -4.82 -10.45
C SER A 32 -11.52 -3.90 -9.58
N ARG A 33 -12.07 -2.82 -10.14
CA ARG A 33 -12.97 -1.94 -9.37
C ARG A 33 -14.29 -2.62 -9.02
N ALA A 34 -14.84 -3.43 -9.92
CA ALA A 34 -16.01 -4.26 -9.61
C ALA A 34 -15.76 -5.23 -8.45
N ALA A 35 -14.58 -5.88 -8.43
CA ALA A 35 -14.19 -6.74 -7.31
C ALA A 35 -13.99 -5.95 -6.01
N LEU A 36 -13.39 -4.75 -6.05
CA LEU A 36 -13.24 -3.89 -4.88
C LEU A 36 -14.59 -3.47 -4.27
N TRP A 37 -15.60 -3.18 -5.09
CA TRP A 37 -16.94 -2.80 -4.59
C TRP A 37 -17.48 -3.82 -3.61
N VAL A 38 -17.38 -5.12 -3.91
CA VAL A 38 -17.97 -6.19 -3.11
C VAL A 38 -16.98 -6.94 -2.20
N LEU A 39 -15.72 -6.47 -2.14
CA LEU A 39 -14.67 -7.08 -1.32
C LEU A 39 -15.09 -7.29 0.16
N PRO A 40 -15.78 -6.34 0.83
CA PRO A 40 -16.18 -6.55 2.23
C PRO A 40 -17.09 -7.76 2.46
N ILE A 41 -17.92 -8.13 1.48
CA ILE A 41 -18.83 -9.28 1.60
C ILE A 41 -18.01 -10.58 1.63
N ALA A 42 -17.11 -10.76 0.67
CA ALA A 42 -16.23 -11.92 0.61
C ALA A 42 -15.27 -11.98 1.82
N TRP A 43 -14.73 -10.82 2.23
CA TRP A 43 -13.84 -10.73 3.39
C TRP A 43 -14.55 -11.07 4.70
N ALA A 44 -15.74 -10.51 4.96
CA ALA A 44 -16.49 -10.81 6.18
C ALA A 44 -16.84 -12.30 6.28
N GLU A 45 -17.25 -12.89 5.15
CA GLU A 45 -17.51 -14.32 5.06
C GLU A 45 -16.26 -15.16 5.38
N ALA A 46 -15.12 -14.87 4.74
CA ALA A 46 -13.86 -15.57 5.02
C ALA A 46 -13.44 -15.44 6.49
N SER A 47 -13.53 -14.24 7.07
CA SER A 47 -13.16 -13.98 8.46
C SER A 47 -14.10 -14.61 9.48
N SER A 48 -15.36 -14.88 9.12
CA SER A 48 -16.33 -15.55 10.00
C SER A 48 -16.09 -17.05 10.13
N ARG A 49 -15.25 -17.63 9.26
CA ARG A 49 -15.02 -19.07 9.15
C ARG A 49 -13.66 -19.43 9.72
N LEU A 50 -13.65 -20.41 10.63
CA LEU A 50 -12.42 -20.87 11.28
C LEU A 50 -11.44 -21.58 10.32
N ASP A 51 -11.93 -22.04 9.17
CA ASP A 51 -11.17 -22.81 8.17
C ASP A 51 -10.73 -21.99 6.95
N LEU A 52 -11.15 -20.72 6.83
CA LEU A 52 -10.82 -19.87 5.71
C LEU A 52 -10.01 -18.65 6.13
N THR A 53 -9.10 -18.23 5.25
CA THR A 53 -8.39 -16.96 5.36
C THR A 53 -8.82 -16.03 4.23
N PRO A 54 -8.94 -14.71 4.47
CA PRO A 54 -9.21 -13.74 3.41
C PRO A 54 -7.97 -13.42 2.55
N LEU A 55 -6.76 -13.87 2.91
CA LEU A 55 -5.54 -13.52 2.16
C LEU A 55 -5.58 -13.85 0.66
N PRO A 56 -6.09 -15.02 0.21
CA PRO A 56 -6.16 -15.33 -1.22
C PRO A 56 -6.99 -14.34 -2.03
N ILE A 57 -8.15 -13.91 -1.51
CA ILE A 57 -9.03 -12.95 -2.19
C ILE A 57 -8.48 -11.52 -2.14
N LEU A 58 -7.84 -11.14 -1.04
CA LEU A 58 -7.18 -9.84 -0.87
C LEU A 58 -6.01 -9.71 -1.86
N ARG A 59 -5.18 -10.75 -1.95
CA ARG A 59 -4.07 -10.85 -2.91
C ARG A 59 -4.56 -10.77 -4.35
N ALA A 60 -5.59 -11.54 -4.70
CA ALA A 60 -6.16 -11.57 -6.04
C ALA A 60 -6.62 -10.18 -6.50
N ASN A 61 -7.34 -9.46 -5.63
CA ASN A 61 -7.85 -8.14 -5.94
C ASN A 61 -6.73 -7.08 -6.00
N LEU A 62 -5.75 -7.13 -5.08
CA LEU A 62 -4.56 -6.25 -5.12
C LEU A 62 -3.82 -6.39 -6.45
N ILE A 63 -3.54 -7.62 -6.89
CA ILE A 63 -2.80 -7.86 -8.13
C ILE A 63 -3.62 -7.42 -9.35
N ALA A 64 -4.94 -7.63 -9.33
CA ALA A 64 -5.82 -7.14 -10.39
C ALA A 64 -5.76 -5.61 -10.54
N GLY A 65 -5.67 -4.88 -9.42
CA GLY A 65 -5.52 -3.42 -9.43
C GLY A 65 -4.13 -2.92 -9.86
N VAL A 66 -3.08 -3.71 -9.63
CA VAL A 66 -1.69 -3.39 -10.05
C VAL A 66 -1.45 -3.70 -11.53
N ALA A 67 -2.07 -4.75 -12.06
CA ALA A 67 -1.88 -5.24 -13.43
C ALA A 67 -2.03 -4.20 -14.56
N PRO A 68 -2.98 -3.25 -14.54
CA PRO A 68 -3.07 -2.24 -15.57
C PRO A 68 -2.04 -1.11 -15.42
N VAL A 69 -1.41 -0.94 -14.24
CA VAL A 69 -0.35 0.06 -13.99
C VAL A 69 1.03 -0.50 -14.35
N CYS A 70 1.30 -1.74 -13.96
CA CYS A 70 2.59 -2.41 -14.17
C CYS A 70 2.39 -3.71 -14.98
N PRO A 71 2.10 -3.67 -16.30
CA PRO A 71 1.73 -4.84 -17.11
C PRO A 71 2.92 -5.74 -17.49
N THR A 72 3.75 -6.12 -16.51
CA THR A 72 4.93 -6.97 -16.71
C THR A 72 4.55 -8.46 -16.82
N PRO A 73 5.39 -9.30 -17.47
CA PRO A 73 5.18 -10.76 -17.46
C PRO A 73 5.12 -11.34 -16.04
N ALA A 74 5.89 -10.75 -15.12
CA ALA A 74 5.92 -11.13 -13.72
C ALA A 74 4.54 -10.91 -13.06
N ILE A 75 3.94 -9.73 -13.24
CA ILE A 75 2.58 -9.45 -12.71
C ILE A 75 1.53 -10.41 -13.29
N LYS A 76 1.63 -10.80 -14.57
CA LYS A 76 0.73 -11.80 -15.17
C LYS A 76 0.87 -13.17 -14.50
N SER A 77 2.10 -13.61 -14.24
CA SER A 77 2.35 -14.86 -13.50
C SER A 77 1.82 -14.77 -12.06
N ALA A 78 1.99 -13.63 -11.40
CA ALA A 78 1.47 -13.40 -10.06
C ALA A 78 -0.07 -13.42 -10.04
N ALA A 79 -0.71 -12.82 -11.05
CA ALA A 79 -2.16 -12.84 -11.22
C ALA A 79 -2.70 -14.25 -11.43
N ALA A 80 -2.03 -15.07 -12.26
CA ALA A 80 -2.42 -16.46 -12.48
C ALA A 80 -2.32 -17.29 -11.18
N ALA A 81 -1.24 -17.11 -10.41
CA ALA A 81 -1.08 -17.78 -9.11
C ALA A 81 -2.13 -17.33 -8.09
N ALA A 82 -2.45 -16.04 -8.04
CA ALA A 82 -3.47 -15.50 -7.13
C ALA A 82 -4.88 -15.92 -7.53
N TYR A 83 -5.18 -15.99 -8.83
CA TYR A 83 -6.41 -16.55 -9.37
C TYR A 83 -6.59 -18.01 -8.91
N ALA A 84 -5.58 -18.86 -9.10
CA ALA A 84 -5.66 -20.26 -8.70
C ALA A 84 -5.86 -20.42 -7.17
N ALA A 85 -5.19 -19.59 -6.37
CA ALA A 85 -5.35 -19.60 -4.91
C ALA A 85 -6.76 -19.13 -4.47
N ALA A 86 -7.29 -18.07 -5.10
CA ALA A 86 -8.64 -17.58 -4.81
C ALA A 86 -9.71 -18.61 -5.24
N ASP A 87 -9.59 -19.20 -6.43
CA ASP A 87 -10.51 -20.21 -6.94
C ASP A 87 -10.56 -21.47 -6.04
N ALA A 88 -9.39 -21.91 -5.55
CA ALA A 88 -9.30 -23.00 -4.59
C ALA A 88 -9.99 -22.67 -3.26
N ALA A 89 -9.80 -21.44 -2.74
CA ALA A 89 -10.44 -20.98 -1.51
C ALA A 89 -11.98 -20.94 -1.65
N ILE A 90 -12.48 -20.49 -2.82
CA ILE A 90 -13.91 -20.45 -3.13
C ILE A 90 -14.50 -21.86 -3.23
N THR A 91 -13.79 -22.76 -3.91
CA THR A 91 -14.22 -24.15 -4.05
C THR A 91 -14.32 -24.82 -2.67
N ALA A 92 -13.33 -24.61 -1.79
CA ALA A 92 -13.38 -25.07 -0.40
C ALA A 92 -14.55 -24.45 0.38
N ALA A 93 -14.86 -23.18 0.12
CA ALA A 93 -15.98 -22.49 0.75
C ALA A 93 -17.34 -23.05 0.32
N ALA A 94 -17.52 -23.37 -0.97
CA ALA A 94 -18.76 -23.82 -1.59
C ALA A 94 -19.22 -25.22 -1.13
N TYR A 95 -18.28 -26.11 -0.79
CA TYR A 95 -18.62 -27.43 -0.24
C TYR A 95 -19.23 -27.39 1.17
N ALA A 96 -19.27 -26.22 1.82
CA ALA A 96 -19.62 -26.10 3.24
C ALA A 96 -21.02 -25.52 3.57
N ALA A 97 -21.79 -24.92 2.63
CA ALA A 97 -23.12 -24.37 2.96
C ALA A 97 -24.05 -24.12 1.75
N ALA A 98 -25.37 -24.13 1.98
CA ALA A 98 -26.43 -24.07 0.96
C ALA A 98 -27.13 -22.70 0.78
N ASP A 99 -26.69 -21.62 1.42
CA ASP A 99 -27.41 -20.34 1.37
C ASP A 99 -26.50 -19.10 1.47
N ARG A 100 -25.66 -18.87 0.45
CA ARG A 100 -24.65 -17.77 0.43
C ARG A 100 -24.47 -17.09 -0.93
N ALA A 101 -25.57 -16.90 -1.66
CA ALA A 101 -25.56 -16.32 -3.00
C ALA A 101 -24.79 -14.97 -3.10
N ALA A 102 -24.87 -14.11 -2.08
CA ALA A 102 -24.12 -12.84 -2.04
C ALA A 102 -22.59 -13.07 -1.97
N SER A 103 -22.14 -13.93 -1.06
CA SER A 103 -20.71 -14.20 -0.89
C SER A 103 -20.14 -14.92 -2.12
N ASP A 104 -20.85 -15.92 -2.66
CA ASP A 104 -20.43 -16.64 -3.87
C ASP A 104 -20.27 -15.70 -5.06
N ALA A 105 -21.19 -14.74 -5.22
CA ALA A 105 -21.07 -13.71 -6.23
C ALA A 105 -19.91 -12.73 -5.98
N ALA A 106 -19.69 -12.30 -4.73
CA ALA A 106 -18.53 -11.45 -4.40
C ALA A 106 -17.20 -12.16 -4.72
N TYR A 107 -17.11 -13.44 -4.37
CA TYR A 107 -15.99 -14.30 -4.72
C TYR A 107 -15.79 -14.43 -6.23
N ALA A 108 -16.88 -14.68 -6.98
CA ALA A 108 -16.83 -14.76 -8.44
C ALA A 108 -16.35 -13.45 -9.09
N ALA A 109 -16.75 -12.29 -8.55
CA ALA A 109 -16.27 -11.00 -9.03
C ALA A 109 -14.76 -10.82 -8.82
N ILE A 110 -14.24 -11.22 -7.66
CA ILE A 110 -12.80 -11.16 -7.34
C ILE A 110 -12.00 -12.10 -8.26
N THR A 111 -12.49 -13.32 -8.47
CA THR A 111 -11.85 -14.31 -9.35
C THR A 111 -11.86 -13.86 -10.81
N ALA A 112 -12.95 -13.25 -11.27
CA ALA A 112 -13.00 -12.66 -12.61
C ALA A 112 -11.96 -11.53 -12.77
N ALA A 113 -11.80 -10.65 -11.78
CA ALA A 113 -10.77 -9.61 -11.82
C ALA A 113 -9.34 -10.18 -11.89
N ALA A 114 -9.03 -11.21 -11.10
CA ALA A 114 -7.74 -11.88 -11.14
C ALA A 114 -7.49 -12.58 -12.49
N TYR A 115 -8.54 -13.20 -13.06
CA TYR A 115 -8.48 -13.79 -14.39
C TYR A 115 -8.18 -12.74 -15.48
N ALA A 116 -8.85 -11.57 -15.43
CA ALA A 116 -8.59 -10.46 -16.35
C ALA A 116 -7.11 -10.02 -16.32
N ALA A 117 -6.52 -10.00 -15.12
CA ALA A 117 -5.13 -9.62 -14.92
C ALA A 117 -4.12 -10.67 -15.44
N ALA A 118 -4.48 -11.96 -15.37
CA ALA A 118 -3.66 -13.08 -15.82
C ALA A 118 -3.63 -13.25 -17.36
N ASP A 119 -4.75 -12.95 -18.03
CA ASP A 119 -4.90 -13.24 -19.46
C ASP A 119 -4.34 -12.14 -20.40
N ARG A 120 -3.98 -12.51 -21.63
CA ARG A 120 -3.35 -11.64 -22.64
C ARG A 120 -4.33 -11.04 -23.64
N ALA A 121 -5.49 -11.63 -23.89
CA ALA A 121 -6.41 -11.10 -24.90
C ALA A 121 -7.36 -10.04 -24.32
N ALA A 122 -7.64 -8.99 -25.09
CA ALA A 122 -8.58 -7.94 -24.70
C ALA A 122 -10.02 -8.48 -24.57
N SER A 123 -10.40 -9.49 -25.38
CA SER A 123 -11.71 -10.14 -25.31
C SER A 123 -11.95 -10.84 -23.98
N ASP A 124 -10.92 -11.49 -23.43
CA ASP A 124 -11.03 -12.25 -22.18
C ASP A 124 -11.08 -11.30 -20.98
N ALA A 125 -10.30 -10.21 -21.02
CA ALA A 125 -10.40 -9.13 -20.05
C ALA A 125 -11.77 -8.44 -20.09
N ALA A 126 -12.35 -8.22 -21.28
CA ALA A 126 -13.69 -7.66 -21.43
C ALA A 126 -14.76 -8.60 -20.85
N TYR A 127 -14.70 -9.90 -21.16
CA TYR A 127 -15.59 -10.91 -20.57
C TYR A 127 -15.50 -10.95 -19.05
N ALA A 128 -14.29 -10.85 -18.51
CA ALA A 128 -14.04 -10.81 -17.08
C ALA A 128 -14.58 -9.53 -16.43
N ALA A 129 -14.45 -8.37 -17.07
CA ALA A 129 -15.04 -7.11 -16.59
C ALA A 129 -16.57 -7.18 -16.52
N ILE A 130 -17.21 -7.71 -17.57
CA ILE A 130 -18.66 -7.94 -17.61
C ILE A 130 -19.10 -8.85 -16.46
N THR A 131 -18.36 -9.95 -16.28
CA THR A 131 -18.65 -10.96 -15.25
C THR A 131 -18.48 -10.37 -13.85
N ALA A 132 -17.39 -9.63 -13.60
CA ALA A 132 -17.14 -9.00 -12.31
C ALA A 132 -18.20 -7.96 -11.96
N ALA A 133 -18.57 -7.08 -12.89
CA ALA A 133 -19.61 -6.07 -12.67
C ALA A 133 -20.97 -6.70 -12.38
N ALA A 134 -21.38 -7.71 -13.17
CA ALA A 134 -22.66 -8.39 -12.98
C ALA A 134 -22.75 -9.12 -11.64
N TYR A 135 -21.68 -9.81 -11.22
CA TYR A 135 -21.65 -10.48 -9.92
C TYR A 135 -21.54 -9.48 -8.75
N ALA A 136 -20.85 -8.36 -8.93
CA ALA A 136 -20.81 -7.30 -7.93
C ALA A 136 -22.21 -6.71 -7.70
N ALA A 137 -22.92 -6.40 -8.78
CA ALA A 137 -24.31 -5.94 -8.78
C ALA A 137 -25.24 -6.93 -8.04
N PHE A 138 -25.20 -8.20 -8.43
CA PHE A 138 -26.00 -9.25 -7.77
C PHE A 138 -25.66 -9.41 -6.29
N SER A 139 -24.37 -9.44 -5.93
CA SER A 139 -23.93 -9.58 -4.54
C SER A 139 -24.42 -8.40 -3.69
N ALA A 140 -24.23 -7.17 -4.17
CA ALA A 140 -24.70 -5.96 -3.52
C ALA A 140 -26.22 -5.96 -3.36
N ALA A 141 -26.96 -6.38 -4.38
CA ALA A 141 -28.42 -6.50 -4.34
C ALA A 141 -28.90 -7.47 -3.27
N VAL A 142 -28.30 -8.67 -3.19
CA VAL A 142 -28.68 -9.70 -2.20
C VAL A 142 -28.37 -9.23 -0.78
N THR A 143 -27.20 -8.62 -0.56
CA THR A 143 -26.83 -8.06 0.75
C THR A 143 -27.74 -6.91 1.15
N ALA A 144 -28.09 -6.02 0.22
CA ALA A 144 -28.92 -4.86 0.52
C ALA A 144 -30.42 -5.21 0.65
N ALA A 145 -30.90 -6.24 -0.06
CA ALA A 145 -32.23 -6.82 0.16
C ALA A 145 -32.38 -7.38 1.59
N ALA A 146 -31.30 -7.98 2.13
CA ALA A 146 -31.25 -8.38 3.54
C ALA A 146 -31.26 -7.17 4.50
N ALA A 147 -30.83 -5.99 4.03
CA ALA A 147 -30.82 -4.72 4.78
C ALA A 147 -32.03 -3.80 4.49
N THR A 148 -33.02 -4.24 3.70
CA THR A 148 -34.18 -3.44 3.24
C THR A 148 -33.86 -2.20 2.40
N ASP A 149 -32.69 -2.18 1.73
CA ASP A 149 -32.27 -1.11 0.83
C ASP A 149 -32.16 -1.63 -0.61
N ALA A 150 -33.11 -1.28 -1.47
CA ALA A 150 -33.15 -1.78 -2.86
C ALA A 150 -32.19 -1.03 -3.81
N THR A 151 -31.33 -0.14 -3.31
CA THR A 151 -30.54 0.78 -4.16
C THR A 151 -29.09 0.36 -4.40
N ALA A 152 -28.61 -0.72 -3.77
CA ALA A 152 -27.20 -1.13 -3.90
C ALA A 152 -26.80 -1.61 -5.30
N ASP A 153 -27.72 -2.28 -6.02
CA ASP A 153 -27.52 -2.65 -7.43
C ASP A 153 -27.36 -1.40 -8.31
N LEU A 154 -28.25 -0.42 -8.12
CA LEU A 154 -28.21 0.86 -8.82
C LEU A 154 -26.89 1.60 -8.54
N ALA A 155 -26.37 1.52 -7.31
CA ALA A 155 -25.09 2.12 -6.95
C ALA A 155 -23.90 1.45 -7.66
N VAL A 156 -23.93 0.12 -7.88
CA VAL A 156 -22.89 -0.58 -8.65
C VAL A 156 -22.89 -0.15 -10.11
N TRP A 157 -24.08 -0.06 -10.73
CA TRP A 157 -24.16 0.41 -12.11
C TRP A 157 -23.84 1.89 -12.26
N GLU A 158 -24.20 2.73 -11.28
CA GLU A 158 -23.77 4.14 -11.24
C GLU A 158 -22.24 4.26 -11.14
N ALA A 159 -21.61 3.47 -10.27
CA ALA A 159 -20.16 3.42 -10.15
C ALA A 159 -19.49 2.94 -11.45
N SER A 160 -20.07 1.92 -12.10
CA SER A 160 -19.61 1.39 -13.38
C SER A 160 -19.66 2.45 -14.49
N ARG A 161 -20.79 3.15 -14.64
CA ARG A 161 -20.95 4.21 -15.63
C ARG A 161 -19.96 5.35 -15.41
N ARG A 162 -19.71 5.75 -14.16
CA ARG A 162 -18.70 6.75 -13.83
C ARG A 162 -17.30 6.31 -14.29
N ASP A 163 -16.91 5.08 -13.96
CA ASP A 163 -15.59 4.56 -14.32
C ASP A 163 -15.43 4.41 -15.84
N MET A 164 -16.48 3.97 -16.54
CA MET A 164 -16.53 3.93 -18.01
C MET A 164 -16.32 5.32 -18.63
N GLY A 165 -16.96 6.37 -18.08
CA GLY A 165 -16.80 7.73 -18.58
C GLY A 165 -15.35 8.23 -18.47
N ILE A 166 -14.70 7.93 -17.34
CA ILE A 166 -13.29 8.30 -17.13
C ILE A 166 -12.37 7.60 -18.13
N LEU A 167 -12.62 6.32 -18.42
CA LEU A 167 -11.85 5.56 -19.41
C LEU A 167 -12.13 6.03 -20.84
N GLN A 168 -13.39 6.37 -21.17
CA GLN A 168 -13.77 6.90 -22.48
C GLN A 168 -13.08 8.25 -22.78
N ASP A 169 -12.87 9.07 -21.74
CA ASP A 169 -12.13 10.33 -21.83
C ASP A 169 -10.60 10.14 -21.98
N GLY A 170 -10.12 8.89 -21.97
CA GLY A 170 -8.70 8.54 -22.10
C GLY A 170 -7.89 8.71 -20.81
N ASP A 171 -8.57 8.86 -19.66
CA ASP A 171 -7.95 8.92 -18.34
C ASP A 171 -7.88 7.52 -17.71
N PHE A 172 -7.30 7.38 -16.52
CA PHE A 172 -7.10 6.09 -15.85
C PHE A 172 -7.64 6.09 -14.42
N LEU A 173 -8.02 4.91 -13.92
CA LEU A 173 -8.74 4.79 -12.65
C LEU A 173 -7.83 4.80 -11.41
N GLY A 174 -6.50 4.76 -11.60
CA GLY A 174 -5.49 4.70 -10.53
C GLY A 174 -5.15 6.04 -9.85
N LYS A 175 -5.79 7.15 -10.23
CA LYS A 175 -5.44 8.51 -9.74
C LYS A 175 -6.07 8.92 -8.39
N GLY A 176 -6.41 7.96 -7.53
CA GLY A 176 -7.11 8.23 -6.26
C GLY A 176 -8.59 8.56 -6.48
N LEU A 177 -9.29 7.66 -7.16
CA LEU A 177 -10.74 7.78 -7.36
C LEU A 177 -11.48 7.07 -6.23
N ARG A 178 -12.36 7.81 -5.53
CA ARG A 178 -13.28 7.22 -4.54
C ARG A 178 -13.98 6.00 -5.13
N LEU A 179 -14.01 4.92 -4.36
CA LEU A 179 -14.56 3.65 -4.83
C LEU A 179 -16.06 3.79 -5.20
N TRP A 180 -16.82 4.50 -4.37
CA TRP A 180 -18.23 4.79 -4.59
C TRP A 180 -18.48 6.25 -5.03
N PRO A 181 -19.50 6.51 -5.86
CA PRO A 181 -20.00 7.86 -6.13
C PRO A 181 -20.52 8.56 -4.86
N ALA A 182 -20.90 9.84 -4.98
CA ALA A 182 -21.26 10.69 -3.84
C ALA A 182 -22.47 10.21 -3.01
N GLY A 183 -23.23 9.21 -3.50
CA GLY A 183 -24.36 8.60 -2.79
C GLY A 183 -24.00 7.79 -1.53
N GLY A 184 -22.71 7.54 -1.28
CA GLY A 184 -22.22 6.79 -0.12
C GLY A 184 -21.88 5.33 -0.44
N ASN A 185 -21.33 4.62 0.54
CA ASN A 185 -20.95 3.21 0.41
C ASN A 185 -22.16 2.32 0.75
N PRO A 186 -22.81 1.66 -0.24
CA PRO A 186 -23.96 0.78 0.02
C PRO A 186 -23.58 -0.46 0.86
N LEU A 187 -22.29 -0.77 0.97
CA LEU A 187 -21.76 -1.91 1.72
C LEU A 187 -21.04 -1.49 3.01
N GLU A 188 -21.39 -0.33 3.57
CA GLU A 188 -20.78 0.17 4.81
C GLU A 188 -21.03 -0.78 6.00
N ASP A 189 -22.18 -1.45 6.04
CA ASP A 189 -22.50 -2.44 7.06
C ASP A 189 -21.59 -3.68 6.96
N ALA A 190 -21.38 -4.18 5.74
CA ALA A 190 -20.44 -5.28 5.49
C ALA A 190 -19.00 -4.87 5.86
N TRP A 191 -18.61 -3.64 5.55
CA TRP A 191 -17.30 -3.12 5.96
C TRP A 191 -17.14 -3.01 7.48
N ARG A 192 -18.20 -2.59 8.19
CA ARG A 192 -18.21 -2.60 9.66
C ARG A 192 -18.11 -4.01 10.23
N GLU A 193 -18.72 -5.01 9.58
CA GLU A 193 -18.61 -6.40 10.00
C GLU A 193 -17.19 -6.95 9.83
N VAL A 194 -16.50 -6.65 8.73
CA VAL A 194 -15.08 -7.01 8.55
C VAL A 194 -14.24 -6.47 9.72
N LYS A 195 -14.35 -5.17 10.01
CA LYS A 195 -13.60 -4.54 11.11
C LYS A 195 -13.89 -5.19 12.45
N ARG A 196 -15.16 -5.53 12.72
CA ARG A 196 -15.58 -6.20 13.95
C ARG A 196 -15.01 -7.62 14.06
N GLY A 197 -15.09 -8.39 12.98
CA GLY A 197 -14.58 -9.77 12.94
C GLY A 197 -13.09 -9.85 13.19
N LEU A 198 -12.31 -8.98 12.54
CA LEU A 198 -10.85 -8.91 12.72
C LEU A 198 -10.44 -8.40 14.11
N ALA A 199 -11.24 -7.51 14.70
CA ALA A 199 -10.95 -6.91 15.99
C ALA A 199 -11.20 -7.85 17.19
N GLN A 200 -11.86 -9.00 17.03
CA GLN A 200 -12.14 -9.92 18.15
C GLN A 200 -12.70 -9.23 19.43
N GLY A 201 -13.37 -8.09 19.30
CA GLY A 201 -13.85 -7.25 20.41
C GLY A 201 -12.97 -6.07 20.85
N ASP A 202 -11.71 -5.97 20.39
CA ASP A 202 -10.80 -4.82 20.58
C ASP A 202 -10.24 -4.34 19.22
N PRO A 203 -10.55 -3.10 18.79
CA PRO A 203 -10.02 -2.54 17.54
C PRO A 203 -8.49 -2.60 17.40
N ALA A 204 -7.75 -2.56 18.52
CA ALA A 204 -6.30 -2.66 18.49
C ALA A 204 -5.82 -4.05 18.03
N SER A 205 -6.62 -5.09 18.22
CA SER A 205 -6.24 -6.46 17.89
C SER A 205 -6.24 -6.76 16.39
N ALA A 206 -7.07 -6.05 15.62
CA ALA A 206 -7.03 -6.08 14.16
C ALA A 206 -5.70 -5.48 13.63
N ARG A 207 -5.05 -4.63 14.43
CA ARG A 207 -3.74 -4.05 14.17
C ARG A 207 -2.62 -4.77 14.93
N GLY A 208 -2.81 -6.06 15.20
CA GLY A 208 -1.81 -6.96 15.78
C GLY A 208 -1.70 -6.95 17.31
N VAL A 209 -2.38 -6.06 18.03
CA VAL A 209 -2.26 -5.98 19.49
C VAL A 209 -2.92 -7.20 20.16
N GLY A 210 -2.10 -8.05 20.78
CA GLY A 210 -2.57 -9.21 21.54
C GLY A 210 -2.91 -10.46 20.71
N THR A 211 -2.92 -10.36 19.37
CA THR A 211 -3.24 -11.47 18.46
C THR A 211 -2.05 -11.93 17.61
N GLY A 212 -1.09 -11.03 17.37
CA GLY A 212 0.00 -11.28 16.40
C GLY A 212 -0.45 -11.25 14.94
N LEU A 213 -1.71 -10.94 14.66
CA LEU A 213 -2.27 -10.79 13.32
C LEU A 213 -2.52 -9.31 13.03
N ASP A 214 -1.59 -8.69 12.30
CA ASP A 214 -1.69 -7.27 11.95
C ASP A 214 -2.25 -7.09 10.54
N TRP A 215 -3.56 -6.81 10.48
CA TRP A 215 -4.31 -6.54 9.26
C TRP A 215 -4.25 -5.07 8.83
N SER A 216 -3.42 -4.24 9.47
CA SER A 216 -3.36 -2.79 9.22
C SER A 216 -3.24 -2.44 7.74
N PHE A 217 -2.31 -3.08 7.02
CA PHE A 217 -2.13 -2.83 5.59
C PHE A 217 -3.42 -3.02 4.80
N TRP A 218 -4.10 -4.16 4.96
CA TRP A 218 -5.31 -4.46 4.20
C TRP A 218 -6.48 -3.55 4.57
N LEU A 219 -6.60 -3.22 5.86
CA LEU A 219 -7.62 -2.29 6.35
C LEU A 219 -7.41 -0.89 5.76
N ASP A 220 -6.18 -0.41 5.80
CA ASP A 220 -5.81 0.92 5.30
C ASP A 220 -5.90 0.97 3.78
N TRP A 221 -5.46 -0.07 3.06
CA TRP A 221 -5.56 -0.17 1.60
C TRP A 221 -7.01 -0.08 1.11
N TYR A 222 -7.93 -0.83 1.72
CA TYR A 222 -9.34 -0.78 1.33
C TYR A 222 -10.00 0.55 1.73
N GLN A 223 -9.69 1.08 2.92
CA GLN A 223 -10.20 2.38 3.36
C GLN A 223 -9.70 3.52 2.47
N ASP A 224 -8.44 3.47 2.04
CA ASP A 224 -7.85 4.43 1.11
C ASP A 224 -8.53 4.40 -0.27
N ALA A 225 -8.92 3.21 -0.75
CA ALA A 225 -9.72 3.07 -1.96
C ALA A 225 -11.12 3.70 -1.80
N LEU A 226 -11.78 3.49 -0.64
CA LEU A 226 -13.06 4.14 -0.33
C LEU A 226 -12.93 5.67 -0.31
N ASP A 227 -11.86 6.17 0.30
CA ASP A 227 -11.60 7.61 0.47
C ASP A 227 -11.10 8.28 -0.82
N GLY A 228 -10.65 7.49 -1.80
CA GLY A 228 -10.05 7.99 -3.04
C GLY A 228 -8.64 8.54 -2.81
N LYS A 229 -7.85 7.93 -1.92
CA LYS A 229 -6.43 8.26 -1.82
C LYS A 229 -5.67 7.62 -2.98
N THR A 230 -4.63 8.31 -3.46
CA THR A 230 -3.76 7.75 -4.49
C THR A 230 -2.94 6.62 -3.87
N PRO A 231 -2.94 5.41 -4.46
CA PRO A 231 -2.15 4.30 -3.95
C PRO A 231 -0.65 4.56 -4.07
N ASP A 232 0.11 4.00 -3.13
CA ASP A 232 1.57 3.86 -3.28
C ASP A 232 1.87 2.67 -4.20
N TRP A 233 2.05 2.97 -5.49
CA TRP A 233 2.26 1.95 -6.52
C TRP A 233 3.53 1.13 -6.31
N ASP A 234 4.59 1.71 -5.74
CA ASP A 234 5.85 1.01 -5.47
C ASP A 234 5.63 -0.07 -4.40
N VAL A 235 4.87 0.25 -3.35
CA VAL A 235 4.49 -0.71 -2.30
C VAL A 235 3.59 -1.82 -2.85
N LEU A 236 2.55 -1.45 -3.61
CA LEU A 236 1.60 -2.43 -4.15
C LEU A 236 2.25 -3.36 -5.18
N GLU A 237 3.12 -2.83 -6.05
CA GLU A 237 3.86 -3.63 -7.02
C GLU A 237 4.80 -4.63 -6.32
N GLU A 238 5.52 -4.20 -5.29
CA GLU A 238 6.39 -5.11 -4.56
C GLU A 238 5.60 -6.24 -3.87
N ILE A 239 4.50 -5.93 -3.18
CA ILE A 239 3.64 -6.94 -2.55
C ILE A 239 3.11 -7.92 -3.60
N ALA A 240 2.63 -7.40 -4.75
CA ALA A 240 2.14 -8.22 -5.85
C ALA A 240 3.21 -9.21 -6.38
N LEU A 241 4.46 -8.74 -6.49
CA LEU A 241 5.57 -9.52 -7.04
C LEU A 241 6.28 -10.42 -6.02
N SER A 242 6.10 -10.19 -4.72
CA SER A 242 6.85 -10.89 -3.66
C SER A 242 6.66 -12.42 -3.65
N GLY A 243 5.65 -12.94 -4.36
CA GLY A 243 5.39 -14.38 -4.52
C GLY A 243 6.05 -15.08 -5.70
N LEU A 244 6.78 -14.36 -6.55
CA LEU A 244 7.43 -14.96 -7.71
C LEU A 244 8.82 -15.42 -7.31
N ALA A 245 9.02 -16.74 -7.29
CA ALA A 245 10.35 -17.32 -7.17
C ALA A 245 11.26 -16.71 -8.25
N ARG A 246 12.45 -16.24 -7.85
CA ARG A 246 13.49 -15.89 -8.82
C ARG A 246 14.07 -17.19 -9.41
N ASP A 247 14.65 -17.09 -10.60
CA ASP A 247 15.33 -18.22 -11.21
C ASP A 247 16.37 -18.81 -10.25
N GLY A 248 16.16 -20.07 -9.82
CA GLY A 248 17.01 -20.79 -8.87
C GLY A 248 16.50 -20.84 -7.43
N ASP A 249 15.49 -20.04 -7.05
CA ASP A 249 14.96 -20.01 -5.69
C ASP A 249 14.30 -21.35 -5.29
N TYR A 250 13.66 -22.04 -6.24
CA TYR A 250 13.06 -23.37 -6.02
C TYR A 250 14.07 -24.46 -5.59
N GLN A 251 15.38 -24.23 -5.78
CA GLN A 251 16.42 -25.20 -5.42
C GLN A 251 17.03 -24.94 -4.04
N ARG A 252 16.63 -23.86 -3.35
CA ARG A 252 17.10 -23.54 -2.01
C ARG A 252 16.27 -24.28 -0.97
N GLU A 253 16.93 -25.03 -0.09
CA GLU A 253 16.28 -25.76 1.02
C GLU A 253 15.57 -24.84 2.03
N ASP A 254 15.91 -23.54 2.06
CA ASP A 254 15.34 -22.51 2.91
C ASP A 254 14.31 -21.61 2.21
N PHE A 255 13.93 -21.89 0.97
CA PHE A 255 12.97 -21.08 0.24
C PHE A 255 11.55 -21.26 0.79
N ASN A 256 11.08 -20.23 1.50
CA ASN A 256 9.67 -20.07 1.86
C ASN A 256 9.06 -19.03 0.90
N PRO A 257 8.23 -19.43 -0.09
CA PRO A 257 7.61 -18.47 -0.98
C PRO A 257 6.70 -17.55 -0.16
N PHE A 258 6.78 -16.25 -0.42
CA PHE A 258 6.22 -15.19 0.41
C PHE A 258 4.76 -15.37 0.85
N TRP A 259 3.94 -16.02 0.01
CA TRP A 259 2.51 -16.25 0.26
C TRP A 259 2.19 -17.63 0.86
N GLU A 260 3.19 -18.45 1.15
CA GLU A 260 3.04 -19.70 1.92
C GLU A 260 3.34 -19.47 3.41
N GLY A 261 2.78 -20.33 4.25
CA GLY A 261 2.84 -20.22 5.70
C GLY A 261 1.51 -19.81 6.31
N THR A 262 1.57 -19.41 7.58
CA THR A 262 0.42 -18.91 8.34
C THR A 262 0.09 -17.46 7.98
N ASP A 263 -1.15 -17.03 8.22
CA ASP A 263 -1.57 -15.64 8.05
C ASP A 263 -0.66 -14.66 8.80
N ALA A 264 -0.21 -15.03 10.01
CA ALA A 264 0.71 -14.21 10.80
C ALA A 264 2.04 -13.98 10.08
N GLU A 265 2.60 -15.01 9.44
CA GLU A 265 3.86 -14.92 8.71
C GLU A 265 3.72 -14.07 7.44
N VAL A 266 2.64 -14.27 6.68
CA VAL A 266 2.38 -13.49 5.45
C VAL A 266 2.11 -12.01 5.79
N LEU A 267 1.27 -11.74 6.80
CA LEU A 267 0.99 -10.38 7.25
C LEU A 267 2.25 -9.69 7.77
N ALA A 268 3.10 -10.39 8.54
CA ALA A 268 4.37 -9.84 9.01
C ALA A 268 5.28 -9.42 7.85
N ARG A 269 5.40 -10.25 6.80
CA ARG A 269 6.20 -9.92 5.61
C ARG A 269 5.63 -8.72 4.84
N ILE A 270 4.30 -8.62 4.71
CA ILE A 270 3.64 -7.46 4.08
C ILE A 270 3.92 -6.18 4.89
N ASN A 271 3.75 -6.24 6.22
CA ASN A 271 3.97 -5.09 7.08
C ASN A 271 5.45 -4.67 7.10
N GLU A 272 6.39 -5.62 6.96
CA GLU A 272 7.82 -5.30 6.77
C GLU A 272 8.06 -4.49 5.49
N ILE A 273 7.43 -4.86 4.36
CA ILE A 273 7.52 -4.10 3.10
C ILE A 273 6.97 -2.68 3.30
N VAL A 274 5.77 -2.55 3.88
CA VAL A 274 5.11 -1.27 4.10
C VAL A 274 5.96 -0.35 4.97
N GLU A 275 6.44 -0.85 6.10
CA GLU A 275 7.26 -0.10 7.04
C GLU A 275 8.59 0.33 6.43
N ARG A 276 9.21 -0.55 5.65
CA ARG A 276 10.44 -0.24 4.92
C ARG A 276 10.26 0.89 3.91
N HIS A 277 9.17 0.88 3.14
CA HIS A 277 8.85 1.97 2.21
C HIS A 277 8.55 3.28 2.93
N ALA A 278 7.86 3.21 4.06
CA ALA A 278 7.63 4.38 4.90
C ALA A 278 8.97 4.99 5.39
N LEU A 279 9.92 4.16 5.83
CA LEU A 279 11.27 4.61 6.21
C LEU A 279 12.00 5.27 5.03
N LEU A 280 11.93 4.68 3.83
CA LEU A 280 12.52 5.26 2.62
C LEU A 280 11.88 6.61 2.26
N ALA A 281 10.56 6.74 2.39
CA ALA A 281 9.85 8.00 2.15
C ALA A 281 10.29 9.09 3.15
N GLU A 282 10.46 8.76 4.42
CA GLU A 282 10.94 9.71 5.43
C GLU A 282 12.38 10.14 5.17
N ILE A 283 13.27 9.23 4.76
CA ILE A 283 14.64 9.61 4.33
C ILE A 283 14.59 10.64 3.20
N ARG A 284 13.76 10.42 2.17
CA ARG A 284 13.60 11.37 1.06
C ARG A 284 13.13 12.73 1.56
N LYS A 285 12.17 12.77 2.50
CA LYS A 285 11.67 14.00 3.12
C LYS A 285 12.75 14.73 3.91
N LEU A 286 13.51 14.02 4.76
CA LEU A 286 14.62 14.59 5.53
C LEU A 286 15.69 15.20 4.62
N LYS A 287 16.03 14.52 3.51
CA LYS A 287 16.98 15.02 2.51
C LYS A 287 16.46 16.24 1.77
N ALA A 288 15.18 16.24 1.35
CA ALA A 288 14.57 17.39 0.70
C ALA A 288 14.53 18.63 1.62
N GLU A 289 14.24 18.43 2.90
CA GLU A 289 14.24 19.51 3.89
C GLU A 289 15.66 20.05 4.14
N ARG A 290 16.67 19.18 4.25
CA ARG A 290 18.09 19.58 4.29
C ARG A 290 18.46 20.45 3.10
N ASP A 291 18.10 20.02 1.90
CA ASP A 291 18.48 20.71 0.67
C ASP A 291 17.80 22.08 0.57
N SER A 292 16.53 22.18 1.02
CA SER A 292 15.80 23.44 1.16
C SER A 292 16.48 24.40 2.16
N LEU A 293 16.84 23.90 3.35
CA LEU A 293 17.55 24.69 4.37
C LEU A 293 18.92 25.17 3.87
N ARG A 294 19.66 24.30 3.18
CA ARG A 294 20.95 24.65 2.58
C ARG A 294 20.80 25.75 1.52
N ALA A 295 19.82 25.64 0.64
CA ALA A 295 19.55 26.65 -0.38
C ALA A 295 19.19 28.02 0.24
N ALA A 296 18.34 28.02 1.28
CA ALA A 296 17.96 29.24 2.01
C ALA A 296 19.16 29.89 2.73
N ALA A 297 20.04 29.08 3.32
CA ALA A 297 21.25 29.55 3.98
C ALA A 297 22.23 30.17 2.97
N SER A 298 22.47 29.53 1.83
CA SER A 298 23.33 30.07 0.76
C SER A 298 22.80 31.39 0.20
N ALA A 299 21.49 31.51 -0.03
CA ALA A 299 20.88 32.76 -0.47
C ALA A 299 21.04 33.89 0.56
N SER A 300 20.90 33.57 1.85
CA SER A 300 21.10 34.50 2.96
C SER A 300 22.56 34.93 3.13
N ALA A 301 23.51 34.01 2.92
CA ALA A 301 24.96 34.29 3.01
C ALA A 301 25.43 35.23 1.90
N ALA A 302 24.90 35.07 0.67
CA ALA A 302 25.18 35.99 -0.44
C ALA A 302 24.76 37.45 -0.14
N HIS A 303 23.86 37.66 0.83
CA HIS A 303 23.41 38.99 1.27
C HIS A 303 24.18 39.52 2.49
N ARG A 304 24.94 38.69 3.21
CA ARG A 304 25.64 39.06 4.45
C ARG A 304 27.15 39.08 4.23
N SER A 305 27.65 40.21 3.78
CA SER A 305 29.09 40.47 3.70
C SER A 305 29.63 40.81 5.10
N HIS A 306 30.64 40.08 5.58
CA HIS A 306 31.59 40.46 6.65
C HIS A 306 31.34 40.05 8.12
N ASN A 307 31.25 38.75 8.44
CA ASN A 307 31.80 38.27 9.74
C ASN A 307 31.99 36.73 9.74
N ASN A 308 33.22 36.25 9.59
CA ASN A 308 33.55 34.81 9.69
C ASN A 308 34.21 34.50 11.05
N PRO A 309 33.67 33.54 11.83
CA PRO A 309 34.37 32.87 12.93
C PRO A 309 35.67 32.16 12.50
N PRO A 310 36.51 31.68 13.43
CA PRO A 310 37.76 30.98 13.10
C PRO A 310 37.53 29.62 12.42
N GLU A 311 38.23 29.41 11.30
CA GLU A 311 38.03 28.32 10.31
C GLU A 311 38.06 26.90 10.90
N LEU A 312 38.93 26.62 11.88
CA LEU A 312 39.10 25.26 12.45
C LEU A 312 37.88 24.73 13.22
N VAL A 313 37.08 25.61 13.83
CA VAL A 313 35.88 25.22 14.58
C VAL A 313 34.71 24.94 13.62
N GLU A 314 34.70 25.59 12.46
CA GLU A 314 33.70 25.38 11.40
C GLU A 314 33.91 24.07 10.67
N GLU A 315 35.16 23.70 10.34
CA GLU A 315 35.46 22.42 9.69
C GLU A 315 35.02 21.22 10.53
N GLN A 316 35.32 21.23 11.83
CA GLN A 316 34.91 20.15 12.74
C GLN A 316 33.38 20.08 12.84
N ALA A 317 32.69 21.22 13.02
CA ALA A 317 31.23 21.26 13.09
C ALA A 317 30.58 20.74 11.79
N GLN A 318 31.14 21.08 10.64
CA GLN A 318 30.66 20.64 9.34
C GLN A 318 30.92 19.15 9.11
N GLN A 319 32.03 18.62 9.62
CA GLN A 319 32.33 17.19 9.60
C GLN A 319 31.31 16.39 10.41
N GLU A 320 31.00 16.80 11.65
CA GLU A 320 30.01 16.10 12.51
C GLU A 320 28.63 16.01 11.82
N VAL A 321 28.20 17.10 11.18
CA VAL A 321 26.94 17.15 10.41
C VAL A 321 27.01 16.27 9.17
N THR A 322 28.14 16.27 8.47
CA THR A 322 28.35 15.43 7.27
C THR A 322 28.25 13.94 7.60
N ILE A 323 28.79 13.52 8.75
CA ILE A 323 28.73 12.12 9.21
C ILE A 323 27.27 11.68 9.43
N VAL A 324 26.40 12.52 10.00
CA VAL A 324 24.97 12.20 10.17
C VAL A 324 24.32 11.85 8.83
N TRP A 325 24.56 12.68 7.80
CA TRP A 325 23.98 12.46 6.48
C TRP A 325 24.57 11.24 5.78
N ALA A 326 25.86 10.96 5.96
CA ALA A 326 26.48 9.75 5.42
C ALA A 326 25.85 8.47 6.00
N TYR A 327 25.54 8.44 7.30
CA TYR A 327 24.81 7.31 7.88
C TYR A 327 23.39 7.18 7.31
N LEU A 328 22.69 8.30 7.08
CA LEU A 328 21.37 8.26 6.45
C LEU A 328 21.42 7.72 5.01
N ASP A 329 22.46 8.08 4.25
CA ASP A 329 22.71 7.54 2.91
C ASP A 329 22.97 6.02 2.96
N ASP A 330 23.81 5.55 3.88
CA ASP A 330 24.09 4.12 4.05
C ASP A 330 22.84 3.31 4.44
N ILE A 331 21.97 3.90 5.29
CA ILE A 331 20.68 3.30 5.67
C ILE A 331 19.76 3.20 4.45
N GLU A 332 19.66 4.26 3.64
CA GLU A 332 18.85 4.24 2.42
C GLU A 332 19.32 3.15 1.45
N VAL A 333 20.63 3.00 1.27
CA VAL A 333 21.22 1.97 0.43
C VAL A 333 20.87 0.57 0.94
N GLU A 334 20.91 0.35 2.25
CA GLU A 334 20.56 -0.94 2.85
C GLU A 334 19.06 -1.25 2.73
N LEU A 335 18.19 -0.28 3.00
CA LEU A 335 16.73 -0.44 2.89
C LEU A 335 16.27 -0.73 1.46
N LYS A 336 17.01 -0.30 0.44
CA LYS A 336 16.70 -0.60 -0.98
C LYS A 336 17.07 -2.01 -1.41
N LYS A 337 17.76 -2.79 -0.57
CA LYS A 337 18.14 -4.15 -0.94
C LYS A 337 16.93 -5.09 -0.89
N PRO A 338 16.87 -6.08 -1.81
CA PRO A 338 15.88 -7.15 -1.72
C PRO A 338 16.01 -8.01 -0.47
N ASP A 339 17.24 -8.18 0.03
CA ASP A 339 17.55 -8.90 1.26
C ASP A 339 18.26 -7.94 2.21
N ILE A 340 17.60 -7.61 3.31
CA ILE A 340 17.99 -6.54 4.23
C ILE A 340 18.80 -7.16 5.36
N ASP A 341 20.02 -6.68 5.56
CA ASP A 341 20.77 -7.01 6.77
C ASP A 341 20.27 -6.16 7.94
N HIS A 342 19.27 -6.68 8.66
CA HIS A 342 18.72 -6.08 9.88
C HIS A 342 19.81 -5.77 10.92
N GLY A 343 20.85 -6.61 10.99
CA GLY A 343 21.99 -6.40 11.89
C GLY A 343 22.84 -5.19 11.47
N ARG A 344 23.05 -4.98 10.17
CA ARG A 344 23.72 -3.78 9.63
C ARG A 344 22.85 -2.54 9.82
N LEU A 345 21.57 -2.59 9.49
CA LEU A 345 20.64 -1.47 9.73
C LEU A 345 20.64 -1.05 11.19
N ARG A 346 20.60 -2.01 12.12
CA ARG A 346 20.68 -1.73 13.56
C ARG A 346 21.95 -0.95 13.92
N ARG A 347 23.12 -1.39 13.43
CA ARG A 347 24.39 -0.71 13.69
C ARG A 347 24.43 0.70 13.09
N LEU A 348 23.90 0.88 11.89
CA LEU A 348 23.82 2.20 11.24
C LEU A 348 22.87 3.13 12.00
N GLY A 349 21.68 2.67 12.37
CA GLY A 349 20.69 3.45 13.12
C GLY A 349 21.23 3.90 14.49
N GLN A 350 21.90 3.03 15.23
CA GLN A 350 22.53 3.38 16.51
C GLN A 350 23.58 4.48 16.35
N ARG A 351 24.43 4.39 15.31
CA ARG A 351 25.44 5.40 15.00
C ARG A 351 24.80 6.73 14.59
N LEU A 352 23.76 6.67 13.75
CA LEU A 352 22.99 7.85 13.34
C LEU A 352 22.42 8.60 14.56
N VAL A 353 21.73 7.89 15.45
CA VAL A 353 21.13 8.49 16.66
C VAL A 353 22.21 9.08 17.58
N SER A 354 23.28 8.33 17.84
CA SER A 354 24.39 8.81 18.68
C SER A 354 24.98 10.10 18.13
N GLN A 355 25.27 10.13 16.83
CA GLN A 355 25.87 11.27 16.14
C GLN A 355 24.93 12.49 16.14
N ALA A 356 23.65 12.29 15.83
CA ALA A 356 22.66 13.38 15.83
C ALA A 356 22.45 13.98 17.23
N ARG A 357 22.41 13.14 18.28
CA ARG A 357 22.35 13.60 19.68
C ARG A 357 23.61 14.37 20.09
N GLU A 358 24.79 13.98 19.60
CA GLU A 358 26.02 14.72 19.84
C GLU A 358 25.98 16.12 19.20
N VAL A 359 25.55 16.22 17.94
CA VAL A 359 25.35 17.51 17.25
C VAL A 359 24.39 18.41 18.03
N LEU A 360 23.25 17.88 18.47
CA LEU A 360 22.28 18.61 19.29
C LEU A 360 22.87 19.05 20.64
N SER A 361 23.61 18.16 21.32
CA SER A 361 24.26 18.45 22.60
C SER A 361 25.28 19.57 22.48
N LEU A 362 26.12 19.54 21.45
CA LEU A 362 27.15 20.55 21.22
C LEU A 362 26.54 21.91 20.86
N ALA A 363 25.42 21.95 20.13
CA ALA A 363 24.70 23.19 19.82
C ALA A 363 24.04 23.88 21.04
N GLY A 364 23.83 23.13 22.14
CA GLY A 364 23.20 23.61 23.37
C GLY A 364 24.18 23.99 24.50
N LYS A 365 25.48 23.71 24.37
CA LYS A 365 26.46 23.94 25.45
C LYS A 365 26.95 25.39 25.50
N ASP A 366 26.62 26.09 26.58
CA ASP A 366 27.10 27.46 26.84
C ASP A 366 28.60 27.57 27.13
N THR A 367 29.24 26.46 27.52
CA THR A 367 30.68 26.42 27.86
C THR A 367 31.60 26.41 26.63
N LYS A 368 31.06 26.24 25.42
CA LYS A 368 31.80 26.28 24.14
C LYS A 368 31.05 27.11 23.09
N LYS A 369 30.81 28.39 23.38
CA LYS A 369 29.98 29.29 22.54
C LYS A 369 30.36 29.30 21.06
N ASP A 370 31.65 29.27 20.75
CA ASP A 370 32.13 29.29 19.36
C ASP A 370 31.78 27.99 18.62
N MET A 371 31.95 26.83 19.27
CA MET A 371 31.55 25.52 18.71
C MET A 371 30.03 25.41 18.58
N ALA A 372 29.28 25.88 19.58
CA ALA A 372 27.82 25.90 19.53
C ALA A 372 27.31 26.78 18.36
N MET A 373 27.95 27.92 18.13
CA MET A 373 27.63 28.80 17.00
C MET A 373 28.03 28.16 15.66
N ALA A 374 29.21 27.55 15.56
CA ALA A 374 29.67 26.85 14.36
C ALA A 374 28.74 25.69 13.98
N ILE A 375 28.29 24.89 14.94
CA ILE A 375 27.30 23.82 14.67
C ILE A 375 25.97 24.40 14.23
N ARG A 376 25.47 25.45 14.90
CA ARG A 376 24.24 26.12 14.48
C ARG A 376 24.35 26.63 13.05
N LEU A 377 25.50 27.17 12.64
CA LEU A 377 25.74 27.58 11.26
C LEU A 377 25.79 26.36 10.32
N ALA A 378 26.52 25.30 10.70
CA ALA A 378 26.67 24.08 9.90
C ALA A 378 25.34 23.34 9.66
N VAL A 379 24.38 23.43 10.57
CA VAL A 379 23.03 22.88 10.39
C VAL A 379 22.03 23.86 9.79
N TYR A 380 22.41 25.09 9.44
CA TYR A 380 21.50 26.11 8.88
C TYR A 380 20.52 26.72 9.91
N GLY A 381 20.96 26.87 11.15
CA GLY A 381 20.25 27.57 12.23
C GLY A 381 19.20 26.73 12.94
N GLY A 382 18.14 27.38 13.43
CA GLY A 382 17.09 26.73 14.22
C GLY A 382 16.33 25.63 13.47
N GLY A 383 16.08 25.82 12.16
CA GLY A 383 15.46 24.78 11.32
C GLY A 383 16.34 23.52 11.21
N GLY A 384 17.65 23.71 11.16
CA GLY A 384 18.63 22.63 11.22
C GLY A 384 18.59 21.76 12.46
N LEU A 385 18.48 22.40 13.62
CA LEU A 385 18.39 21.69 14.90
C LEU A 385 17.08 20.89 15.00
N ALA A 386 15.97 21.43 14.51
CA ALA A 386 14.72 20.70 14.42
C ALA A 386 14.83 19.48 13.49
N LEU A 387 15.51 19.64 12.35
CA LEU A 387 15.79 18.53 11.43
C LEU A 387 16.65 17.45 12.09
N MET A 388 17.67 17.82 12.86
CA MET A 388 18.50 16.85 13.62
C MET A 388 17.69 16.10 14.68
N ALA A 389 16.73 16.75 15.35
CA ALA A 389 15.83 16.07 16.28
C ALA A 389 14.95 15.02 15.56
N ARG A 390 14.42 15.36 14.37
CA ARG A 390 13.67 14.39 13.55
C ARG A 390 14.52 13.22 13.05
N ILE A 391 15.81 13.44 12.80
CA ILE A 391 16.75 12.35 12.47
C ILE A 391 16.91 11.37 13.66
N VAL A 392 16.88 11.87 14.89
CA VAL A 392 16.86 11.01 16.10
C VAL A 392 15.58 10.18 16.14
N GLU A 393 14.42 10.81 15.96
CA GLU A 393 13.11 10.12 15.90
C GLU A 393 13.09 9.04 14.80
N PHE A 394 13.62 9.36 13.61
CA PHE A 394 13.78 8.41 12.52
C PHE A 394 14.67 7.22 12.91
N GLY A 395 15.80 7.47 13.59
CA GLY A 395 16.69 6.39 14.03
C GLY A 395 16.07 5.48 15.10
N GLU A 396 15.24 6.04 15.98
CA GLU A 396 14.44 5.28 16.96
C GLU A 396 13.36 4.43 16.27
N TRP A 397 12.71 5.00 15.25
CA TRP A 397 11.76 4.29 14.40
C TRP A 397 12.41 3.12 13.65
N LEU A 398 13.53 3.37 12.96
CA LEU A 398 14.34 2.33 12.31
C LEU A 398 14.75 1.22 13.30
N GLY A 399 15.05 1.60 14.54
CA GLY A 399 15.38 0.66 15.59
C GLY A 399 14.23 -0.30 15.94
N ARG A 400 12.97 0.18 15.95
CA ARG A 400 11.79 -0.67 16.15
C ARG A 400 11.57 -1.62 14.96
N PHE A 401 11.78 -1.13 13.73
CA PHE A 401 11.69 -1.93 12.52
C PHE A 401 12.64 -3.15 12.55
N VAL A 402 13.88 -2.98 13.02
CA VAL A 402 14.86 -4.08 13.10
C VAL A 402 14.77 -4.93 14.39
N GLY A 403 13.76 -4.72 15.25
CA GLY A 403 13.47 -5.54 16.43
C GLY A 403 13.68 -4.89 17.82
N PRO A 404 13.08 -5.45 18.90
CA PRO A 404 12.63 -4.68 20.07
C PRO A 404 13.68 -4.27 21.12
N SER A 405 14.98 -4.47 20.92
CA SER A 405 15.98 -4.20 21.97
C SER A 405 16.65 -2.84 21.82
N LEU A 406 15.89 -1.78 22.11
CA LEU A 406 16.44 -0.46 22.40
C LEU A 406 16.13 -0.08 23.85
N GLY A 407 17.00 -0.51 24.75
CA GLY A 407 17.24 0.27 25.96
C GLY A 407 18.10 1.47 25.56
N PHE A 408 17.45 2.58 25.20
CA PHE A 408 18.11 3.87 25.00
C PHE A 408 18.31 4.61 26.31
#